data_AF-A0A2K6H0U2-F1
#
_entry.id   AF-A0A2K6H0U2-F1
#
_cell.length_a   1.000
_cell.length_b   1.000
_cell.length_c   1.000
_cell.angle_alpha   90.00
_cell.angle_beta   90.00
_cell.angle_gamma   90.00
#
_symmetry.space_group_name_H-M   'P 1'
#
loop_
_entity.id
_entity.type
_entity.pdbx_description
1 polymer ?
#
loop_
_entity_poly.entity_id
_entity_poly.type
_entity_poly.pdbx_seq_one_letter_code
_entity_poly.pdbx_strand_id
1 'polypeptide(L)'
;MDRSIPPRLVNHLAMQFMNPNLLEEDRRRHLATALEQLMQTCPADLEQEKATLVLTMLLAKKVADHTPSLLRDVFRTTVNFINQNLLTYVRNLARNMD
;
A
#
# COMPACT_ATOMS: atom_id res chain seq x y z
N MET A 1 -8.25 -14.05 -6.10
CA MET A 1 -7.00 -13.54 -5.50
C MET A 1 -7.25 -13.27 -4.02
N ASP A 2 -7.28 -14.30 -3.18
CA ASP A 2 -7.26 -14.12 -1.72
C ASP A 2 -5.78 -14.11 -1.30
N ARG A 3 -5.05 -13.05 -1.70
CA ARG A 3 -3.71 -12.82 -1.14
C ARG A 3 -3.93 -12.29 0.26
N SER A 4 -4.05 -13.22 1.21
CA SER A 4 -4.24 -12.87 2.61
C SER A 4 -3.02 -12.11 3.09
N ILE A 5 -3.12 -10.78 3.16
CA ILE A 5 -2.12 -9.93 3.79
C ILE A 5 -1.97 -10.41 5.24
N PRO A 6 -0.76 -10.75 5.70
CA PRO A 6 -0.56 -11.26 7.04
C PRO A 6 -1.08 -10.24 8.08
N PRO A 7 -1.91 -10.64 9.05
CA PRO A 7 -2.44 -9.73 10.05
C PRO A 7 -1.32 -9.07 10.88
N ARG A 8 -0.17 -9.75 11.02
CA ARG A 8 1.04 -9.19 11.65
C ARG A 8 1.56 -7.96 10.91
N LEU A 9 1.52 -7.97 9.58
CA LEU A 9 1.99 -6.84 8.76
C LEU A 9 1.03 -5.65 8.90
N VAL A 10 -0.28 -5.93 8.88
CA VAL A 10 -1.33 -4.91 9.09
C VAL A 10 -1.18 -4.26 10.45
N ASN A 11 -1.03 -5.06 11.51
CA ASN A 11 -0.87 -4.55 12.87
C ASN A 11 0.43 -3.74 13.02
N HIS A 12 1.54 -4.22 12.46
CA HIS A 12 2.80 -3.48 12.48
C HIS A 12 2.66 -2.11 11.79
N LEU A 13 2.05 -2.07 10.61
CA LEU A 13 1.84 -0.81 9.88
C LEU A 13 0.93 0.15 10.65
N ALA A 14 -0.17 -0.37 11.23
CA ALA A 14 -1.08 0.41 12.06
C ALA A 14 -0.36 1.01 13.27
N MET A 15 0.45 0.22 13.98
CA MET A 15 1.26 0.69 15.12
C MET A 15 2.22 1.81 14.73
N GLN A 16 2.91 1.70 13.57
CA GLN A 16 3.78 2.79 13.09
C GLN A 16 2.97 4.06 12.80
N PHE A 17 1.82 3.92 12.12
CA PHE A 17 1.00 5.05 11.68
C PHE A 17 0.31 5.77 12.85
N MET A 18 0.07 5.07 13.97
CA MET A 18 -0.42 5.68 15.21
C MET A 18 0.55 6.67 15.84
N ASN A 19 1.84 6.64 15.49
CA ASN A 19 2.80 7.61 16.00
C ASN A 19 2.52 9.01 15.41
N PRO A 20 2.11 9.99 16.25
CA PRO A 20 1.75 11.33 15.77
C PRO A 20 2.96 12.12 15.27
N ASN A 21 4.17 11.76 15.71
CA ASN A 21 5.42 12.41 15.30
C ASN A 21 6.00 11.78 14.02
N LEU A 22 5.34 10.77 13.45
CA LEU A 22 5.84 10.09 12.26
C LEU A 22 5.70 10.98 11.03
N LEU A 23 6.83 11.26 10.38
CA LEU A 23 6.86 12.05 9.16
C LEU A 23 6.22 11.30 8.00
N GLU A 24 5.70 12.05 7.03
CA GLU A 24 5.06 11.46 5.86
C GLU A 24 6.03 10.61 5.02
N GLU A 25 7.31 10.97 4.99
CA GLU A 25 8.35 10.17 4.35
C GLU A 25 8.56 8.83 5.05
N ASP A 26 8.61 8.81 6.38
CA ASP A 26 8.77 7.57 7.14
C ASP A 26 7.54 6.67 7.02
N ARG A 27 6.31 7.23 7.01
CA ARG A 27 5.09 6.48 6.68
C ARG A 27 5.18 5.80 5.32
N ARG A 28 5.72 6.52 4.33
CA ARG A 28 5.91 6.01 2.97
C ARG A 28 6.97 4.90 2.93
N ARG A 29 8.06 5.04 3.68
CA ARG A 29 9.09 3.99 3.83
C ARG A 29 8.50 2.74 4.48
N HIS A 30 7.75 2.87 5.57
CA HIS A 30 7.09 1.73 6.21
C HIS A 30 6.10 1.03 5.26
N LEU A 31 5.35 1.80 4.47
CA LEU A 31 4.48 1.25 3.43
C LEU A 31 5.29 0.49 2.36
N ALA A 32 6.38 1.09 1.86
CA ALA A 32 7.24 0.46 0.87
C ALA A 32 7.86 -0.86 1.38
N THR A 33 8.41 -0.86 2.60
CA THR A 33 8.97 -2.08 3.21
C THR A 33 7.92 -3.18 3.38
N ALA A 34 6.69 -2.82 3.79
CA ALA A 34 5.60 -3.79 3.87
C ALA A 34 5.23 -4.36 2.50
N LEU A 35 5.26 -3.54 1.46
CA LEU A 35 5.01 -3.97 0.09
C LEU A 35 6.12 -4.88 -0.44
N GLU A 36 7.38 -4.57 -0.17
CA GLU A 36 8.51 -5.44 -0.55
C GLU A 36 8.36 -6.84 0.06
N GLN A 37 7.95 -6.93 1.34
CA GLN A 37 7.68 -8.22 1.96
C GLN A 37 6.52 -8.96 1.30
N LEU A 38 5.45 -8.26 0.90
CA LEU A 38 4.34 -8.87 0.18
C LEU A 38 4.73 -9.29 -1.24
N MET A 39 5.60 -8.53 -1.90
CA MET A 39 6.09 -8.83 -3.24
C MET A 39 6.95 -10.10 -3.28
N GLN A 40 7.70 -10.40 -2.23
CA GLN A 40 8.44 -11.68 -2.12
C GLN A 40 7.50 -12.91 -2.12
N THR A 41 6.24 -12.72 -1.76
CA THR A 41 5.23 -13.80 -1.82
C THR A 41 4.49 -13.88 -3.15
N CYS A 42 4.72 -12.93 -4.06
CA CYS A 42 4.11 -12.93 -5.38
C CYS A 42 4.89 -13.81 -6.36
N PRO A 43 4.21 -14.54 -7.25
CA PRO A 43 4.89 -15.26 -8.32
C PRO A 43 5.58 -14.28 -9.27
N ALA A 44 6.75 -14.66 -9.77
CA ALA A 44 7.59 -13.83 -10.63
C ALA A 44 6.95 -13.45 -11.98
N ASP A 45 5.93 -14.20 -12.41
CA ASP A 45 5.19 -13.96 -13.65
C ASP A 45 4.21 -12.77 -13.58
N LEU A 46 3.96 -12.23 -12.37
CA LEU A 46 3.04 -11.10 -12.24
C LEU A 46 3.66 -9.79 -12.74
N GLU A 47 2.88 -9.04 -13.52
CA GLU A 47 3.20 -7.65 -13.87
C GLU A 47 3.45 -6.81 -12.61
N GLN A 48 4.68 -6.34 -12.44
CA GLN A 48 5.18 -5.80 -11.18
C GLN A 48 4.44 -4.54 -10.74
N GLU A 49 4.15 -3.62 -11.67
CA GLU A 49 3.43 -2.38 -11.38
C GLU A 49 1.99 -2.65 -10.94
N LYS A 50 1.30 -3.57 -11.64
CA LYS A 50 -0.03 -4.05 -11.25
C LYS A 50 -0.04 -4.70 -9.88
N ALA A 51 0.92 -5.58 -9.62
CA ALA A 51 1.06 -6.29 -8.35
C ALA A 51 1.24 -5.28 -7.21
N THR A 52 2.15 -4.33 -7.40
CA THR A 52 2.44 -3.26 -6.44
C THR A 52 1.20 -2.41 -6.19
N LEU A 53 0.48 -2.00 -7.24
CA LEU A 53 -0.74 -1.19 -7.12
C LEU A 53 -1.82 -1.92 -6.30
N VAL A 54 -2.12 -3.17 -6.66
CA VAL A 54 -3.14 -3.98 -5.99
C VAL A 54 -2.78 -4.25 -4.53
N LEU A 55 -1.53 -4.61 -4.25
CA LEU A 55 -1.05 -4.84 -2.88
C LEU A 55 -1.09 -3.56 -2.04
N THR A 56 -0.73 -2.41 -2.63
CA THR A 56 -0.79 -1.10 -1.99
C THR A 56 -2.22 -0.77 -1.56
N MET A 57 -3.18 -0.91 -2.48
CA MET A 57 -4.59 -0.66 -2.17
C MET A 57 -5.16 -1.65 -1.15
N LEU A 58 -4.81 -2.93 -1.26
CA LEU A 58 -5.30 -3.96 -0.35
C LEU A 58 -4.74 -3.77 1.07
N LEU A 59 -3.46 -3.40 1.20
CA LEU A 59 -2.83 -3.11 2.48
C LEU A 59 -3.45 -1.88 3.13
N ALA A 60 -3.65 -0.81 2.36
CA ALA A 60 -4.33 0.39 2.82
C ALA A 60 -5.74 0.07 3.34
N LYS A 61 -6.52 -0.71 2.58
CA LYS A 61 -7.85 -1.14 2.98
C LYS A 61 -7.81 -1.93 4.30
N LYS A 62 -6.91 -2.92 4.41
CA LYS A 62 -6.78 -3.76 5.62
C LYS A 62 -6.42 -2.95 6.87
N VAL A 63 -5.53 -1.96 6.75
CA VAL A 63 -5.16 -1.09 7.88
C VAL A 63 -6.33 -0.19 8.27
N ALA A 64 -7.06 0.37 7.30
CA ALA A 64 -8.26 1.16 7.57
C ALA A 64 -9.39 0.32 8.22
N ASP A 65 -9.59 -0.91 7.75
CA ASP A 65 -10.55 -1.86 8.33
C ASP A 65 -10.17 -2.25 9.77
N HIS A 66 -8.86 -2.40 10.04
CA HIS A 66 -8.35 -2.75 11.37
C HIS A 66 -8.32 -1.56 12.34
N THR A 67 -8.04 -0.36 11.84
CA THR A 67 -7.87 0.86 12.64
C THR A 67 -8.48 2.05 11.89
N PRO A 68 -9.80 2.28 12.02
CA PRO A 68 -10.51 3.28 11.23
C PRO A 68 -10.07 4.73 11.53
N SER A 69 -9.49 5.00 12.70
CA SER A 69 -8.92 6.32 13.03
C SER A 69 -7.75 6.70 12.12
N LEU A 70 -7.06 5.74 11.51
CA LEU A 70 -5.95 5.96 10.60
C LEU A 70 -6.37 6.12 9.14
N LEU A 71 -7.68 6.04 8.83
CA LEU A 71 -8.17 6.04 7.44
C LEU A 71 -7.63 7.22 6.63
N ARG A 72 -7.61 8.42 7.23
CA ARG A 72 -7.11 9.63 6.56
C ARG A 72 -5.61 9.54 6.25
N ASP A 73 -4.80 9.14 7.24
CA ASP A 73 -3.35 9.03 7.08
C ASP A 73 -2.97 7.91 6.11
N VAL A 74 -3.60 6.74 6.25
CA VAL A 74 -3.39 5.59 5.36
C VAL A 74 -3.77 5.94 3.93
N PHE A 75 -4.93 6.56 3.72
CA PHE A 75 -5.35 6.98 2.38
C PHE A 75 -4.36 7.99 1.78
N ARG A 76 -3.98 9.02 2.54
CA ARG A 76 -3.03 10.03 2.08
C ARG A 76 -1.67 9.42 1.71
N THR A 77 -1.11 8.56 2.56
CA THR A 77 0.17 7.90 2.28
C THR A 77 0.08 6.99 1.05
N THR A 78 -1.02 6.25 0.91
CA THR A 78 -1.28 5.36 -0.24
C THR A 78 -1.33 6.14 -1.55
N VAL A 79 -2.11 7.23 -1.60
CA VAL A 79 -2.21 8.08 -2.79
C VAL A 79 -0.86 8.74 -3.11
N ASN A 80 -0.13 9.22 -2.11
CA ASN A 80 1.17 9.83 -2.35
C ASN A 80 2.19 8.79 -2.87
N PHE A 81 2.17 7.57 -2.34
CA PHE A 81 3.00 6.47 -2.86
C PHE A 81 2.67 6.15 -4.33
N ILE A 82 1.39 6.05 -4.68
CA ILE A 82 0.95 5.80 -6.05
C ILE A 82 1.37 6.95 -6.97
N ASN A 83 1.17 8.20 -6.56
CA ASN A 83 1.56 9.36 -7.35
C ASN A 83 3.06 9.45 -7.61
N GLN A 84 3.89 8.96 -6.69
CA GLN A 84 5.35 8.98 -6.85
C GLN A 84 5.88 7.79 -7.65
N ASN A 85 5.28 6.61 -7.53
CA ASN A 85 5.86 5.37 -8.06
C ASN A 85 5.06 4.74 -9.21
N LEU A 86 3.76 5.02 -9.31
CA LEU A 86 2.82 4.30 -10.19
C LEU A 86 1.93 5.25 -11.00
N LEU A 87 2.20 6.56 -11.00
CA LEU A 87 1.34 7.55 -11.65
C LEU A 87 1.19 7.29 -13.15
N THR A 88 2.30 7.00 -13.83
CA THR A 88 2.30 6.69 -15.26
C THR A 88 1.47 5.43 -15.53
N TYR A 89 1.67 4.39 -14.72
CA TYR A 89 0.90 3.15 -14.81
C TYR A 89 -0.60 3.37 -14.64
N VAL A 90 -1.01 4.08 -13.57
CA VAL A 90 -2.43 4.36 -13.30
C VAL A 90 -3.05 5.22 -14.40
N ARG A 91 -2.32 6.18 -14.96
CA ARG A 91 -2.78 6.98 -16.11
C ARG A 91 -2.98 6.13 -17.36
N ASN A 92 -2.04 5.23 -17.65
CA ASN A 92 -2.15 4.32 -18.78
C ASN A 92 -3.31 3.33 -18.59
N LEU A 93 -3.47 2.81 -17.37
CA LEU A 93 -4.58 1.94 -17.01
C LEU A 93 -5.92 2.65 -17.23
N ALA A 94 -6.06 3.89 -16.75
CA ALA A 94 -7.27 4.69 -16.93
C ALA A 94 -7.57 5.00 -18.40
N ARG A 95 -6.55 5.28 -19.21
CA ARG A 95 -6.71 5.54 -20.66
C ARG A 95 -7.07 4.29 -21.47
N ASN A 96 -6.58 3.12 -21.06
CA ASN A 96 -6.86 1.85 -21.74
C ASN A 96 -8.21 1.24 -21.32
N MET A 97 -8.90 1.85 -20.35
CA MET A 97 -10.24 1.45 -19.89
C MET A 97 -11.36 2.30 -20.52
N ASP A 98 -11.00 3.32 -21.33
CA ASP A 98 -11.91 4.20 -22.09
C ASP A 98 -12.20 3.63 -23.49
#